data_AF-A0AAE8MEL2-F1
#
_entry.id   AF-A0AAE8MEL2-F1
#
_cell.length_a   1.000
_cell.length_b   1.000
_cell.length_c   1.000
_cell.angle_alpha   90.00
_cell.angle_beta   90.00
_cell.angle_gamma   90.00
#
_symmetry.space_group_name_H-M   'P 1'
#
loop_
_entity.id
_entity.type
_entity.pdbx_description
1 polymer ?
#
loop_
_entity_poly.entity_id
_entity_poly.type
_entity_poly.pdbx_seq_one_letter_code
_entity_poly.pdbx_strand_id
1 'polypeptide(L)'
;MLEHIEDRLTFPSPPAANCLFDETIAWYYFLADIAARHLINRIVDAKVEISGSLSEAQARSLLRSYEVFGSQLQDWYLSLPPEVSFPPPDATISPEANLYKRILRSRYLFIKELLCRPFIRLCLDCALELPRALNDEIASIASLGLRYCVWRLKAVDRMNKLDHGLWIWIRNSTACSMILIGAARSLQFQSRTASGRLVLPHNWREIVVGFLHGLEKYSYETRGGVAACYRLVTWGLDGFQPNSPDII
;
A
#
# COMPACT_ATOMS: atom_id res chain seq x y z
N MET A 1 40.87 -11.49 16.26
CA MET A 1 40.19 -11.80 14.99
C MET A 1 38.71 -11.85 15.35
N LEU A 2 38.00 -10.74 15.18
CA LEU A 2 36.57 -10.66 15.50
C LEU A 2 35.81 -11.30 14.33
N GLU A 3 35.23 -12.46 14.55
CA GLU A 3 34.30 -13.07 13.60
C GLU A 3 33.12 -12.11 13.42
N HIS A 4 33.06 -11.51 12.23
CA HIS A 4 31.90 -10.77 11.78
C HIS A 4 30.82 -11.82 11.47
N ILE A 5 30.06 -12.22 12.49
CA ILE A 5 28.81 -12.96 12.27
C ILE A 5 27.87 -11.94 11.62
N GLU A 6 27.91 -11.87 10.30
CA GLU A 6 26.77 -11.41 9.53
C GLU A 6 25.66 -12.45 9.78
N ASP A 7 24.93 -12.28 10.89
CA ASP A 7 23.67 -12.97 11.13
C ASP A 7 22.68 -12.45 10.08
N ARG A 8 22.82 -12.93 8.83
CA ARG A 8 21.74 -12.88 7.87
C ARG A 8 20.61 -13.65 8.54
N LEU A 9 19.53 -12.95 8.86
CA LEU A 9 18.29 -13.54 9.34
C LEU A 9 17.91 -14.66 8.37
N THR A 10 18.22 -15.90 8.76
CA THR A 10 17.94 -17.08 7.96
C THR A 10 16.48 -17.44 8.22
N PHE A 11 15.71 -17.60 7.14
CA PHE A 11 14.36 -18.11 7.26
C PHE A 11 14.46 -19.51 7.90
N PRO A 12 13.64 -19.81 8.91
CA PRO A 12 13.73 -21.10 9.59
C PRO A 12 13.50 -22.25 8.60
N SER A 13 13.99 -23.45 8.91
CA SER A 13 13.73 -24.66 8.11
C SER A 13 12.49 -25.40 8.62
N PRO A 14 11.72 -26.09 7.74
CA PRO A 14 10.56 -26.88 8.14
C PRO A 14 10.92 -27.99 9.16
N PRO A 15 10.01 -28.35 10.07
CA PRO A 15 10.29 -29.28 11.18
C PRO A 15 10.48 -30.77 10.82
N ALA A 16 10.56 -31.16 9.53
CA ALA A 16 10.92 -32.52 9.13
C ALA A 16 11.49 -32.59 7.71
N ALA A 17 12.47 -33.48 7.48
CA ALA A 17 13.08 -33.72 6.16
C ALA A 17 12.15 -34.46 5.16
N ASN A 18 10.98 -34.91 5.61
CA ASN A 18 10.06 -35.78 4.83
C ASN A 18 8.69 -35.14 4.56
N CYS A 19 8.53 -33.83 4.74
CA CYS A 19 7.28 -33.15 4.39
C CYS A 19 7.04 -33.19 2.88
N LEU A 20 5.78 -33.33 2.46
CA LEU A 20 5.42 -33.20 1.06
C LEU A 20 5.78 -31.79 0.58
N PHE A 21 6.14 -31.66 -0.70
CA PHE A 21 6.55 -30.37 -1.28
C PHE A 21 5.52 -29.25 -1.02
N ASP A 22 4.23 -29.57 -1.13
CA ASP A 22 3.14 -28.63 -0.88
C ASP A 22 3.06 -28.18 0.60
N GLU A 23 3.36 -29.06 1.54
CA GLU A 23 3.38 -28.74 2.98
C GLU A 23 4.54 -27.80 3.33
N THR A 24 5.70 -28.03 2.71
CA THR A 24 6.87 -27.16 2.84
C THR A 24 6.59 -25.75 2.33
N ILE A 25 5.96 -25.62 1.15
CA ILE A 25 5.55 -24.31 0.60
C ILE A 25 4.55 -23.62 1.52
N ALA A 26 3.52 -24.35 1.98
CA ALA A 26 2.52 -23.81 2.90
C ALA A 26 3.17 -23.32 4.21
N TRP A 27 4.13 -24.07 4.74
CA TRP A 27 4.88 -23.71 5.94
C TRP A 27 5.67 -22.41 5.75
N TYR A 28 6.45 -22.30 4.66
CA TYR A 28 7.18 -21.07 4.33
C TYR A 28 6.23 -19.89 4.17
N TYR A 29 5.12 -20.09 3.48
CA TYR A 29 4.09 -19.07 3.29
C TYR A 29 3.53 -18.57 4.63
N PHE A 30 3.12 -19.46 5.54
CA PHE A 30 2.49 -19.05 6.79
C PHE A 30 3.44 -18.25 7.67
N LEU A 31 4.71 -18.67 7.76
CA LEU A 31 5.72 -17.91 8.50
C LEU A 31 5.97 -16.53 7.89
N ALA A 32 6.05 -16.45 6.56
CA ALA A 32 6.21 -15.18 5.87
C ALA A 32 5.01 -14.25 6.09
N ASP A 33 3.77 -14.76 6.03
CA ASP A 33 2.56 -13.96 6.25
C ASP A 33 2.44 -13.50 7.71
N ILE A 34 2.80 -14.35 8.68
CA ILE A 34 2.82 -13.99 10.11
C ILE A 34 3.85 -12.88 10.37
N ALA A 35 5.08 -13.03 9.85
CA ALA A 35 6.11 -12.00 10.00
C ALA A 35 5.66 -10.66 9.37
N ALA A 36 5.06 -10.70 8.18
CA ALA A 36 4.49 -9.52 7.54
C ALA A 36 3.36 -8.90 8.39
N ARG A 37 2.52 -9.72 9.02
CA ARG A 37 1.45 -9.27 9.91
C ARG A 37 1.99 -8.56 11.15
N HIS A 38 3.06 -9.08 11.77
CA HIS A 38 3.73 -8.40 12.88
C HIS A 38 4.33 -7.07 12.47
N LEU A 39 4.97 -7.01 11.30
CA LEU A 39 5.51 -5.75 10.76
C LEU A 39 4.39 -4.72 10.51
N ILE A 40 3.28 -5.14 9.90
CA ILE A 40 2.08 -4.30 9.73
C ILE A 40 1.61 -3.73 11.06
N ASN A 41 1.45 -4.58 12.08
CA ASN A 41 0.96 -4.14 13.39
C ASN A 41 1.92 -3.11 14.01
N ARG A 42 3.24 -3.36 13.97
CA ARG A 42 4.25 -2.41 14.48
C ARG A 42 4.21 -1.06 13.76
N ILE A 43 4.01 -1.05 12.44
CA ILE A 43 3.85 0.19 11.67
C ILE A 43 2.56 0.91 12.08
N VAL A 44 1.46 0.16 12.24
CA VAL A 44 0.18 0.70 12.69
C VAL A 44 0.25 1.20 14.13
N ASP A 45 1.08 0.64 15.01
CA ASP A 45 1.19 1.06 16.40
C ASP A 45 2.13 2.26 16.56
N ALA A 46 3.11 2.41 15.67
CA ALA A 46 4.04 3.53 15.64
C ALA A 46 3.43 4.85 15.14
N LYS A 47 2.09 4.99 15.09
CA LYS A 47 1.42 6.17 14.51
C LYS A 47 1.98 7.43 15.16
N VAL A 48 2.44 8.33 14.32
CA VAL A 48 2.68 9.71 14.73
C VAL A 48 1.32 10.41 14.71
N GLU A 49 0.83 10.82 15.87
CA GLU A 49 -0.31 11.74 15.92
C GLU A 49 0.16 13.10 15.40
N ILE A 50 -0.37 13.48 14.25
CA ILE A 50 -0.11 14.77 13.63
C ILE A 50 -1.36 15.60 13.85
N SER A 51 -1.27 16.55 14.78
CA SER A 51 -2.33 17.49 15.13
C SER A 51 -1.79 18.91 14.93
N GLY A 52 -2.39 19.68 14.02
CA GLY A 52 -1.96 21.06 13.73
C GLY A 52 -0.77 21.14 12.75
N SER A 53 0.14 22.09 12.97
CA SER A 53 1.33 22.29 12.14
C SER A 53 2.43 21.29 12.50
N LEU A 54 3.02 20.65 11.48
CA LEU A 54 4.10 19.68 11.67
C LEU A 54 5.42 20.42 11.88
N SER A 55 6.09 20.18 13.01
CA SER A 55 7.45 20.69 13.23
C SER A 55 8.47 19.92 12.39
N GLU A 56 9.62 20.55 12.10
CA GLU A 56 10.73 19.90 11.40
C GLU A 56 11.22 18.63 12.13
N ALA A 57 11.27 18.65 13.48
CA ALA A 57 11.68 17.50 14.27
C ALA A 57 10.71 16.32 14.09
N GLN A 58 9.40 16.57 14.07
CA GLN A 58 8.40 15.52 13.82
C GLN A 58 8.50 14.98 12.39
N ALA A 59 8.70 15.85 11.39
CA ALA A 59 8.91 15.44 10.00
C ALA A 59 10.13 14.53 9.84
N ARG A 60 11.27 14.89 10.46
CA ARG A 60 12.49 14.06 10.46
C ARG A 60 12.31 12.74 11.21
N SER A 61 11.56 12.74 12.32
CA SER A 61 11.21 11.51 13.03
C SER A 61 10.39 10.57 12.15
N LEU A 62 9.40 11.11 11.43
CA LEU A 62 8.57 10.34 10.50
C LEU A 62 9.40 9.74 9.35
N LEU A 63 10.34 10.49 8.78
CA LEU A 63 11.27 9.98 7.76
C LEU A 63 12.13 8.83 8.30
N ARG A 64 12.68 8.98 9.51
CA ARG A 64 13.44 7.90 10.15
C ARG A 64 12.59 6.65 10.34
N SER A 65 11.34 6.79 10.78
CA SER A 65 10.42 5.65 10.90
C SER A 65 10.16 4.99 9.54
N TYR A 66 9.96 5.79 8.48
CA TYR A 66 9.82 5.29 7.11
C TYR A 66 11.03 4.47 6.66
N GLU A 67 12.25 4.95 6.90
CA GLU A 67 13.49 4.25 6.57
C GLU A 67 13.64 2.94 7.35
N VAL A 68 13.43 2.99 8.67
CA VAL A 68 13.58 1.81 9.56
C VAL A 68 12.61 0.70 9.17
N PHE A 69 11.33 1.02 8.98
CA PHE A 69 10.35 0.02 8.56
C PHE A 69 10.54 -0.39 7.09
N GLY A 70 11.04 0.52 6.24
CA GLY A 70 11.45 0.21 4.87
C GLY A 70 12.55 -0.84 4.82
N SER A 71 13.57 -0.72 5.67
CA SER A 71 14.63 -1.72 5.83
C SER A 71 14.06 -3.05 6.31
N GLN A 72 13.23 -3.04 7.36
CA GLN A 72 12.63 -4.28 7.87
C GLN A 72 11.74 -5.01 6.84
N LEU A 73 11.03 -4.26 5.99
CA LEU A 73 10.30 -4.84 4.87
C LEU A 73 11.25 -5.46 3.84
N GLN A 74 12.37 -4.80 3.57
CA GLN A 74 13.39 -5.32 2.67
C GLN A 74 14.03 -6.59 3.22
N ASP A 75 14.37 -6.62 4.50
CA ASP A 75 14.93 -7.79 5.17
C ASP A 75 13.94 -8.96 5.14
N TRP A 76 12.67 -8.70 5.43
CA TRP A 76 11.59 -9.68 5.29
C TRP A 76 11.54 -10.25 3.87
N TYR A 77 11.56 -9.39 2.85
CA TYR A 77 11.50 -9.79 1.45
C TYR A 77 12.73 -10.63 1.03
N LEU A 78 13.94 -10.20 1.42
CA LEU A 78 15.18 -10.90 1.10
C LEU A 78 15.32 -12.23 1.85
N SER A 79 14.63 -12.40 2.98
CA SER A 79 14.60 -13.66 3.71
C SER A 79 13.68 -14.71 3.06
N LEU A 80 12.83 -14.35 2.09
CA LEU A 80 11.87 -15.28 1.51
C LEU A 80 12.57 -16.44 0.75
N PRO A 81 12.21 -17.70 1.04
CA PRO A 81 12.68 -18.85 0.26
C PRO A 81 12.25 -18.76 -1.23
N PRO A 82 13.03 -19.31 -2.18
CA PRO A 82 12.75 -19.24 -3.61
C PRO A 82 11.33 -19.72 -4.00
N GLU A 83 10.80 -20.68 -3.25
CA GLU A 83 9.49 -21.30 -3.47
C GLU A 83 8.33 -20.31 -3.28
N VAL A 84 8.49 -19.33 -2.39
CA VAL A 84 7.48 -18.32 -2.06
C VAL A 84 7.91 -16.89 -2.39
N SER A 85 9.15 -16.71 -2.85
CA SER A 85 9.66 -15.44 -3.37
C SER A 85 8.96 -15.05 -4.67
N PHE A 86 8.82 -13.75 -4.89
CA PHE A 86 8.09 -13.14 -6.00
C PHE A 86 8.87 -11.90 -6.49
N PRO A 87 8.75 -11.53 -7.78
CA PRO A 87 9.41 -10.31 -8.27
C PRO A 87 8.85 -9.06 -7.56
N PRO A 88 9.69 -8.10 -7.14
CA PRO A 88 9.22 -6.85 -6.55
C PRO A 88 8.32 -6.11 -7.55
N PRO A 89 7.12 -5.67 -7.13
CA PRO A 89 6.16 -5.03 -8.02
C PRO A 89 6.47 -3.54 -8.22
N ASP A 90 7.74 -3.21 -8.47
CA ASP A 90 8.25 -1.83 -8.46
C ASP A 90 8.19 -1.15 -9.85
N ALA A 91 7.74 -1.88 -10.87
CA ALA A 91 7.61 -1.34 -12.23
C ALA A 91 6.47 -1.96 -13.05
N THR A 92 6.28 -3.29 -12.97
CA THR A 92 5.22 -3.98 -13.70
C THR A 92 4.45 -4.92 -12.77
N ILE A 93 3.14 -4.96 -12.98
CA ILE A 93 2.24 -5.81 -12.21
C ILE A 93 1.65 -6.81 -13.19
N SER A 94 2.43 -7.87 -13.42
CA SER A 94 1.91 -9.06 -14.06
C SER A 94 1.03 -9.83 -13.06
N PRO A 95 -0.04 -10.51 -13.52
CA PRO A 95 -0.77 -11.44 -12.68
C PRO A 95 0.18 -12.50 -12.11
N GLU A 96 0.10 -12.75 -10.80
CA GLU A 96 0.82 -13.83 -10.14
C GLU A 96 -0.11 -15.05 -10.03
N ALA A 97 0.27 -16.16 -10.68
CA ALA A 97 -0.56 -17.35 -10.76
C ALA A 97 -0.57 -18.11 -9.43
N ASN A 98 0.58 -18.22 -8.77
CA ASN A 98 0.72 -18.93 -7.51
C ASN A 98 0.00 -18.17 -6.39
N LEU A 99 -0.88 -18.85 -5.66
CA LEU A 99 -1.71 -18.23 -4.62
C LEU A 99 -0.87 -17.61 -3.50
N TYR A 100 0.15 -18.33 -3.01
CA TYR A 100 1.00 -17.87 -1.90
C TYR A 100 1.83 -16.67 -2.30
N LYS A 101 2.52 -16.73 -3.45
CA LYS A 101 3.29 -15.61 -4.01
C LYS A 101 2.40 -14.38 -4.22
N ARG A 102 1.19 -14.56 -4.73
CA ARG A 102 0.22 -13.48 -4.93
C ARG A 102 -0.19 -12.83 -3.61
N ILE A 103 -0.40 -13.60 -2.55
CA ILE A 103 -0.74 -13.08 -1.22
C ILE A 103 0.45 -12.31 -0.63
N LEU A 104 1.65 -12.91 -0.61
CA LEU A 104 2.84 -12.27 -0.05
C LEU A 104 3.23 -10.99 -0.83
N ARG A 105 3.12 -11.01 -2.16
CA ARG A 105 3.28 -9.79 -2.98
C ARG A 105 2.26 -8.72 -2.63
N SER A 106 1.00 -9.12 -2.38
CA SER A 106 -0.03 -8.20 -1.90
C SER A 106 0.27 -7.65 -0.50
N ARG A 107 0.92 -8.41 0.39
CA ARG A 107 1.38 -7.92 1.70
C ARG A 107 2.51 -6.91 1.54
N TYR A 108 3.49 -7.21 0.69
CA TYR A 108 4.60 -6.30 0.39
C TYR A 108 4.09 -4.93 -0.09
N LEU A 109 3.21 -4.93 -1.11
CA LEU A 109 2.60 -3.70 -1.61
C LEU A 109 1.76 -2.98 -0.56
N PHE A 110 1.04 -3.73 0.29
CA PHE A 110 0.27 -3.12 1.37
C PHE A 110 1.17 -2.41 2.37
N ILE A 111 2.31 -3.01 2.75
CA ILE A 111 3.26 -2.38 3.68
C ILE A 111 3.91 -1.15 3.04
N LYS A 112 4.36 -1.24 1.77
CA LYS A 112 4.88 -0.07 1.03
C LYS A 112 3.89 1.09 1.01
N GLU A 113 2.63 0.80 0.68
CA GLU A 113 1.57 1.80 0.65
C GLU A 113 1.29 2.37 2.05
N LEU A 114 1.19 1.51 3.06
CA LEU A 114 0.97 1.89 4.46
C LEU A 114 2.04 2.84 4.99
N LEU A 115 3.31 2.60 4.65
CA LEU A 115 4.44 3.46 5.02
C LEU A 115 4.35 4.87 4.40
N CYS A 116 3.76 5.00 3.21
CA CYS A 116 3.58 6.29 2.54
C CYS A 116 2.36 7.08 3.03
N ARG A 117 1.37 6.44 3.68
CA ARG A 117 0.11 7.10 4.08
C ARG A 117 0.30 8.35 4.95
N PRO A 118 1.19 8.37 5.96
CA PRO A 118 1.40 9.57 6.76
C PRO A 118 1.85 10.77 5.91
N PHE A 119 2.74 10.54 4.93
CA PHE A 119 3.23 11.56 4.02
C PHE A 119 2.14 12.08 3.09
N ILE A 120 1.30 11.18 2.55
CA ILE A 120 0.12 11.58 1.77
C ILE A 120 -0.77 12.48 2.63
N ARG A 121 -1.10 12.05 3.85
CA ARG A 121 -1.94 12.82 4.76
C ARG A 121 -1.37 14.22 5.02
N LEU A 122 -0.06 14.33 5.24
CA LEU A 122 0.62 15.62 5.41
C LEU A 122 0.45 16.54 4.20
N CYS A 123 0.57 16.00 2.99
CA CYS A 123 0.39 16.80 1.77
C CYS A 123 -1.06 17.22 1.53
N LEU A 124 -2.04 16.46 2.02
CA LEU A 124 -3.47 16.73 1.84
C LEU A 124 -4.05 17.65 2.93
N ASP A 125 -3.68 17.44 4.18
CA ASP A 125 -4.37 18.03 5.34
C ASP A 125 -3.59 19.18 6.00
N CYS A 126 -2.28 19.31 5.74
CA CYS A 126 -1.41 20.24 6.47
C CYS A 126 -0.82 21.32 5.57
N ALA A 127 -0.74 22.55 6.11
CA ALA A 127 0.18 23.56 5.61
C ALA A 127 1.58 23.22 6.13
N LEU A 128 2.49 22.85 5.23
CA LEU A 128 3.86 22.48 5.60
C LEU A 128 4.79 23.69 5.52
N GLU A 129 5.02 24.34 6.66
CA GLU A 129 6.02 25.39 6.83
C GLU A 129 7.42 24.80 7.11
N LEU A 130 7.84 23.87 6.25
CA LEU A 130 9.12 23.17 6.37
C LEU A 130 10.16 23.69 5.36
N PRO A 131 11.46 23.48 5.63
CA PRO A 131 12.51 23.72 4.65
C PRO A 131 12.18 23.05 3.32
N ARG A 132 12.49 23.72 2.20
CA ARG A 132 12.10 23.28 0.86
C ARG A 132 12.52 21.84 0.55
N ALA A 133 13.75 21.47 0.89
CA ALA A 133 14.28 20.13 0.67
C ALA A 133 13.46 19.05 1.39
N LEU A 134 13.07 19.30 2.63
CA LEU A 134 12.27 18.37 3.44
C LEU A 134 10.85 18.24 2.88
N ASN A 135 10.28 19.35 2.42
CA ASN A 135 8.99 19.37 1.73
C ASN A 135 9.01 18.57 0.42
N ASP A 136 10.08 18.70 -0.37
CA ASP A 136 10.21 17.97 -1.64
C ASP A 136 10.39 16.46 -1.39
N GLU A 137 11.11 16.06 -0.35
CA GLU A 137 11.26 14.65 0.07
C GLU A 137 9.93 14.04 0.50
N ILE A 138 9.18 14.74 1.37
CA ILE A 138 7.84 14.32 1.80
C ILE A 138 6.90 14.14 0.60
N ALA A 139 6.89 15.12 -0.32
CA ALA A 139 6.05 15.06 -1.52
C ALA A 139 6.44 13.91 -2.45
N SER A 140 7.74 13.60 -2.57
CA SER A 140 8.25 12.47 -3.35
C SER A 140 7.75 11.13 -2.78
N ILE A 141 7.86 10.93 -1.47
CA ILE A 141 7.37 9.72 -0.78
C ILE A 141 5.84 9.61 -0.89
N ALA A 142 5.12 10.71 -0.72
CA ALA A 142 3.68 10.74 -0.87
C ALA A 142 3.24 10.35 -2.30
N SER A 143 3.90 10.90 -3.32
CA SER A 143 3.66 10.57 -4.73
C SER A 143 3.94 9.10 -5.03
N LEU A 144 4.99 8.54 -4.44
CA LEU A 144 5.26 7.10 -4.50
C LEU A 144 4.14 6.28 -3.84
N GLY A 145 3.58 6.75 -2.73
CA GLY A 145 2.39 6.18 -2.09
C GLY A 145 1.16 6.12 -2.99
N LEU A 146 0.90 7.17 -3.77
CA LEU A 146 -0.17 7.21 -4.76
C LEU A 146 0.07 6.15 -5.86
N ARG A 147 1.33 5.99 -6.29
CA ARG A 147 1.71 4.92 -7.23
C ARG A 147 1.46 3.52 -6.65
N TYR A 148 1.82 3.29 -5.39
CA TYR A 148 1.51 2.03 -4.72
C TYR A 148 -0.01 1.78 -4.64
N CYS A 149 -0.85 2.80 -4.47
CA CYS A 149 -2.31 2.64 -4.51
C CYS A 149 -2.79 2.13 -5.87
N VAL A 150 -2.34 2.72 -6.98
CA VAL A 150 -2.64 2.23 -8.34
C VAL A 150 -2.16 0.80 -8.53
N TRP A 151 -0.95 0.51 -8.06
CA TRP A 151 -0.36 -0.82 -8.15
C TRP A 151 -1.17 -1.88 -7.40
N ARG A 152 -1.65 -1.56 -6.20
CA ARG A 152 -2.50 -2.46 -5.42
C ARG A 152 -3.83 -2.76 -6.09
N LEU A 153 -4.44 -1.74 -6.73
CA LEU A 153 -5.68 -1.91 -7.49
C LEU A 153 -5.47 -2.80 -8.73
N LYS A 154 -4.34 -2.64 -9.43
CA LYS A 154 -3.97 -3.49 -10.59
C LYS A 154 -3.57 -4.92 -10.22
N ALA A 155 -2.99 -5.12 -9.03
CA ALA A 155 -2.38 -6.40 -8.66
C ALA A 155 -3.34 -7.56 -8.49
N VAL A 156 -4.65 -7.30 -8.53
CA VAL A 156 -5.63 -8.26 -8.07
C VAL A 156 -6.86 -8.28 -8.97
N ASP A 157 -6.99 -9.36 -9.73
CA ASP A 157 -8.25 -9.77 -10.37
C ASP A 157 -9.02 -10.76 -9.44
N ARG A 158 -9.41 -10.29 -8.25
CA ARG A 158 -10.12 -11.11 -7.24
C ARG A 158 -11.63 -11.04 -7.35
N MET A 159 -12.17 -10.10 -8.12
CA MET A 159 -13.60 -9.86 -8.18
C MET A 159 -14.33 -11.16 -8.55
N ASN A 160 -13.74 -12.02 -9.39
CA ASN A 160 -14.37 -13.24 -9.93
C ASN A 160 -14.27 -14.49 -9.04
N LYS A 161 -13.59 -14.45 -7.89
CA LYS A 161 -13.50 -15.59 -6.96
C LYS A 161 -13.87 -15.18 -5.54
N LEU A 162 -14.96 -15.74 -5.03
CA LEU A 162 -15.34 -15.61 -3.63
C LEU A 162 -14.37 -16.43 -2.77
N ASP A 163 -13.33 -15.80 -2.25
CA ASP A 163 -12.42 -16.38 -1.26
C ASP A 163 -12.51 -15.63 0.08
N HIS A 164 -11.98 -16.22 1.15
CA HIS A 164 -11.99 -15.61 2.49
C HIS A 164 -11.26 -14.26 2.56
N GLY A 165 -10.45 -13.91 1.55
CA GLY A 165 -9.72 -12.66 1.46
C GLY A 165 -10.44 -11.56 0.69
N LEU A 166 -11.58 -11.84 0.05
CA LEU A 166 -12.25 -10.87 -0.81
C LEU A 166 -12.69 -9.60 -0.06
N TRP A 167 -13.36 -9.75 1.09
CA TRP A 167 -13.89 -8.59 1.82
C TRP A 167 -12.80 -7.66 2.36
N ILE A 168 -11.70 -8.23 2.86
CA ILE A 168 -10.56 -7.43 3.29
C ILE A 168 -9.88 -6.75 2.09
N TRP A 169 -9.80 -7.45 0.95
CA TRP A 169 -9.26 -6.88 -0.28
C TRP A 169 -10.10 -5.71 -0.81
N ILE A 170 -11.44 -5.83 -0.82
CA ILE A 170 -12.34 -4.76 -1.24
C ILE A 170 -12.12 -3.53 -0.38
N ARG A 171 -12.14 -3.67 0.96
CA ARG A 171 -11.94 -2.51 1.87
C ARG A 171 -10.60 -1.82 1.64
N ASN A 172 -9.55 -2.61 1.47
CA ASN A 172 -8.22 -2.09 1.19
C ASN A 172 -8.14 -1.36 -0.15
N SER A 173 -8.81 -1.89 -1.18
CA SER A 173 -8.88 -1.29 -2.52
C SER A 173 -9.74 -0.03 -2.53
N THR A 174 -10.84 -0.02 -1.77
CA THR A 174 -11.62 1.18 -1.51
C THR A 174 -10.78 2.24 -0.81
N ALA A 175 -9.97 1.89 0.19
CA ALA A 175 -9.07 2.85 0.83
C ALA A 175 -8.05 3.44 -0.16
N CYS A 176 -7.42 2.61 -1.01
CA CYS A 176 -6.54 3.10 -2.08
C CYS A 176 -7.28 4.02 -3.07
N SER A 177 -8.50 3.66 -3.45
CA SER A 177 -9.33 4.48 -4.34
C SER A 177 -9.65 5.84 -3.73
N MET A 178 -10.04 5.87 -2.46
CA MET A 178 -10.34 7.12 -1.76
C MET A 178 -9.10 7.99 -1.53
N ILE A 179 -7.93 7.40 -1.32
CA ILE A 179 -6.65 8.12 -1.25
C ILE A 179 -6.35 8.81 -2.59
N LEU A 180 -6.50 8.09 -3.71
CA LEU A 180 -6.28 8.64 -5.06
C LEU A 180 -7.27 9.76 -5.37
N ILE A 181 -8.56 9.54 -5.08
CA ILE A 181 -9.62 10.55 -5.24
C ILE A 181 -9.32 11.79 -4.38
N GLY A 182 -8.92 11.59 -3.12
CA GLY A 182 -8.58 12.68 -2.20
C GLY A 182 -7.43 13.54 -2.71
N ALA A 183 -6.36 12.90 -3.22
CA ALA A 183 -5.25 13.60 -3.85
C ALA A 183 -5.67 14.33 -5.14
N ALA A 184 -6.49 13.71 -5.98
CA ALA A 184 -7.01 14.35 -7.18
C ALA A 184 -7.85 15.59 -6.86
N ARG A 185 -8.71 15.52 -5.83
CA ARG A 185 -9.52 16.66 -5.38
C ARG A 185 -8.64 17.76 -4.78
N SER A 186 -7.64 17.43 -3.96
CA SER A 186 -6.79 18.45 -3.35
C SER A 186 -6.00 19.25 -4.39
N LEU A 187 -5.58 18.59 -5.47
CA LEU A 187 -4.92 19.22 -6.62
C LEU A 187 -5.84 20.20 -7.38
N GLN A 188 -7.15 19.92 -7.45
CA GLN A 188 -8.13 20.83 -8.08
C GLN A 188 -8.38 22.10 -7.28
N PHE A 189 -8.41 22.00 -5.94
CA PHE A 189 -8.81 23.11 -5.09
C PHE A 189 -7.66 24.04 -4.67
N GLN A 190 -6.40 23.75 -5.05
CA GLN A 190 -5.14 24.53 -4.89
C GLN A 190 -5.03 25.46 -3.65
N SER A 191 -5.74 25.17 -2.56
CA SER A 191 -5.87 26.08 -1.43
C SER A 191 -4.87 25.66 -0.36
N ARG A 192 -3.75 26.39 -0.31
CA ARG A 192 -2.82 26.49 0.84
C ARG A 192 -2.09 25.23 1.33
N THR A 193 -2.30 24.05 0.74
CA THR A 193 -1.62 22.81 1.16
C THR A 193 -0.40 22.50 0.30
N ALA A 194 0.51 21.66 0.81
CA ALA A 194 1.65 21.16 0.04
C ALA A 194 1.25 20.23 -1.14
N SER A 195 -0.06 20.05 -1.37
CA SER A 195 -0.64 19.24 -2.44
C SER A 195 -0.14 19.61 -3.84
N GLY A 196 0.22 20.88 -4.10
CA GLY A 196 0.74 21.30 -5.40
C GLY A 196 2.06 20.64 -5.83
N ARG A 197 2.73 19.90 -4.94
CA ARG A 197 3.94 19.10 -5.26
C ARG A 197 3.66 17.62 -5.45
N LEU A 198 2.42 17.16 -5.22
CA LEU A 198 2.06 15.76 -5.39
C LEU A 198 1.97 15.41 -6.88
N VAL A 199 2.57 14.29 -7.26
CA VAL A 199 2.45 13.71 -8.59
C VAL A 199 1.45 12.57 -8.54
N LEU A 200 0.27 12.82 -9.09
CA LEU A 200 -0.77 11.81 -9.25
C LEU A 200 -0.47 10.95 -10.50
N PRO A 201 -0.57 9.61 -10.44
CA PRO A 201 -0.41 8.78 -11.63
C PRO A 201 -1.46 9.13 -12.70
N HIS A 202 -1.06 9.38 -13.95
CA HIS A 202 -1.97 9.78 -15.05
C HIS A 202 -3.21 8.88 -15.17
N ASN A 203 -3.03 7.56 -15.03
CA ASN A 203 -4.12 6.60 -15.17
C ASN A 203 -4.88 6.28 -13.87
N TRP A 204 -4.75 7.10 -12.82
CA TRP A 204 -5.38 6.83 -11.54
C TRP A 204 -6.90 6.63 -11.69
N ARG A 205 -7.55 7.46 -12.54
CA ARG A 205 -9.00 7.48 -12.69
C ARG A 205 -9.49 6.22 -13.37
N GLU A 206 -8.91 5.80 -14.50
CA GLU A 206 -9.35 4.58 -15.18
C GLU A 206 -9.20 3.37 -14.26
N ILE A 207 -8.17 3.35 -13.43
CA ILE A 207 -7.93 2.25 -12.48
C ILE A 207 -8.97 2.22 -11.36
N VAL A 208 -9.34 3.38 -10.81
CA VAL A 208 -10.40 3.47 -9.81
C VAL A 208 -11.76 3.11 -10.42
N VAL A 209 -12.05 3.56 -11.65
CA VAL A 209 -13.28 3.19 -12.38
C VAL A 209 -13.33 1.70 -12.68
N GLY A 210 -12.21 1.10 -13.10
CA GLY A 210 -12.11 -0.34 -13.32
C GLY A 210 -12.38 -1.15 -12.05
N PHE A 211 -11.85 -0.69 -10.90
CA PHE A 211 -12.18 -1.27 -9.60
C PHE A 211 -13.67 -1.11 -9.27
N LEU A 212 -14.26 0.08 -9.47
CA LEU A 212 -15.67 0.33 -9.19
C LEU A 212 -16.59 -0.56 -10.02
N HIS A 213 -16.30 -0.73 -11.32
CA HIS A 213 -17.06 -1.60 -12.21
C HIS A 213 -17.00 -3.06 -11.73
N GLY A 214 -15.83 -3.55 -11.33
CA GLY A 214 -15.73 -4.89 -10.73
C GLY A 214 -16.52 -5.04 -9.43
N LEU A 215 -16.63 -3.96 -8.65
CA LEU A 215 -17.32 -3.91 -7.37
C LEU A 215 -18.85 -3.86 -7.51
N GLU A 216 -19.36 -3.46 -8.68
CA GLU A 216 -20.78 -3.24 -8.97
C GLU A 216 -21.65 -4.46 -8.67
N LYS A 217 -21.15 -5.68 -8.93
CA LYS A 217 -21.87 -6.91 -8.60
C LYS A 217 -22.13 -7.13 -7.11
N TYR A 218 -21.42 -6.41 -6.25
CA TYR A 218 -21.60 -6.43 -4.80
C TYR A 218 -22.30 -5.16 -4.28
N SER A 219 -22.85 -4.32 -5.15
CA SER A 219 -23.51 -3.05 -4.80
C SER A 219 -24.72 -3.22 -3.89
N TYR A 220 -25.37 -4.39 -3.92
CA TYR A 220 -26.51 -4.75 -3.07
C TYR A 220 -26.15 -5.71 -1.94
N GLU A 221 -24.87 -6.08 -1.77
CA GLU A 221 -24.45 -7.01 -0.71
C GLU A 221 -24.58 -6.34 0.67
N THR A 222 -25.40 -6.94 1.53
CA THR A 222 -25.70 -6.42 2.87
C THR A 222 -24.65 -6.80 3.91
N ARG A 223 -23.81 -7.80 3.62
CA ARG A 223 -22.76 -8.28 4.53
C ARG A 223 -21.44 -7.55 4.30
N GLY A 224 -20.62 -7.50 5.35
CA GLY A 224 -19.23 -7.04 5.24
C GLY A 224 -19.04 -5.57 4.86
N GLY A 225 -20.10 -4.76 4.73
CA GLY A 225 -20.03 -3.34 4.40
C GLY A 225 -19.65 -3.04 2.94
N VAL A 226 -19.72 -4.03 2.05
CA VAL A 226 -19.20 -3.92 0.68
C VAL A 226 -20.05 -3.01 -0.19
N ALA A 227 -21.37 -3.03 -0.02
CA ALA A 227 -22.26 -2.05 -0.64
C ALA A 227 -21.90 -0.61 -0.23
N ALA A 228 -21.42 -0.39 1.00
CA ALA A 228 -20.96 0.94 1.44
C ALA A 228 -19.64 1.34 0.75
N CYS A 229 -18.73 0.39 0.54
CA CYS A 229 -17.52 0.60 -0.25
C CYS A 229 -17.84 1.03 -1.69
N TYR A 230 -18.82 0.39 -2.34
CA TYR A 230 -19.28 0.78 -3.67
C TYR A 230 -19.79 2.22 -3.69
N ARG A 231 -20.76 2.55 -2.82
CA ARG A 231 -21.32 3.90 -2.72
C ARG A 231 -20.26 4.97 -2.44
N LEU A 232 -19.32 4.68 -1.55
CA LEU A 232 -18.27 5.62 -1.18
C LEU A 232 -17.37 5.98 -2.37
N VAL A 233 -16.98 4.99 -3.17
CA VAL A 233 -16.16 5.24 -4.37
C VAL A 233 -16.98 5.95 -5.44
N THR A 234 -18.25 5.58 -5.65
CA THR A 234 -19.16 6.30 -6.56
C THR A 234 -19.24 7.79 -6.19
N TRP A 235 -19.58 8.11 -4.94
CA TRP A 235 -19.64 9.50 -4.45
C TRP A 235 -18.29 10.21 -4.48
N GLY A 236 -17.19 9.47 -4.32
CA GLY A 236 -15.85 10.01 -4.46
C GLY A 236 -15.51 10.43 -5.89
N LEU A 237 -16.05 9.72 -6.88
CA LEU A 237 -15.88 10.07 -8.29
C LEU A 237 -16.86 11.15 -8.77
N ASP A 238 -17.98 11.34 -8.08
CA ASP A 238 -18.91 12.43 -8.36
C ASP A 238 -18.17 13.78 -8.29
N GLY A 239 -18.28 14.57 -9.37
CA GLY A 239 -17.56 15.85 -9.53
C GLY A 239 -16.34 15.79 -10.46
N PHE A 240 -15.83 14.60 -10.79
CA PHE A 240 -14.86 14.46 -11.89
C PHE A 240 -15.63 14.29 -13.21
N GLN A 241 -15.83 15.38 -13.96
CA GLN A 241 -16.48 15.33 -15.28
C GLN A 241 -15.70 14.41 -16.24
N PRO A 242 -16.34 13.67 -17.17
CA PRO A 242 -15.65 12.81 -18.14
C PRO A 242 -14.63 13.55 -19.02
N ASN A 243 -14.81 14.87 -19.18
CA ASN A 243 -14.01 15.74 -20.04
C ASN A 243 -13.15 16.77 -19.30
N SER A 244 -12.91 16.61 -17.99
CA SER A 244 -11.93 17.48 -17.33
C SER A 244 -10.54 17.11 -17.89
N PRO A 245 -9.87 18.01 -18.63
CA PRO A 245 -8.55 17.72 -19.17
C PRO A 245 -7.61 17.44 -18.00
N ASP A 246 -6.75 16.45 -18.19
CA ASP A 246 -5.68 16.10 -17.27
C ASP A 246 -4.99 17.38 -16.79
N ILE A 247 -5.12 17.65 -15.49
CA ILE A 247 -4.38 18.73 -14.85
C ILE A 247 -2.93 18.25 -14.81
N ILE A 248 -2.14 18.82 -15.72
CA ILE A 248 -0.68 18.68 -15.86
C ILE A 248 0.02 18.92 -14.52
#